data_AF-A0A812P088-F1
#
_entry.id   AF-A0A812P088-F1
#
_cell.length_a   1.000
_cell.length_b   1.000
_cell.length_c   1.000
_cell.angle_alpha   90.00
_cell.angle_beta   90.00
_cell.angle_gamma   90.00
#
_symmetry.space_group_name_H-M   'P 1'
#
loop_
_entity.id
_entity.type
_entity.pdbx_description
1 polymer ?
#
loop_
_entity_poly.entity_id
_entity_poly.type
_entity_poly.pdbx_seq_one_letter_code
_entity_poly.pdbx_strand_id
1 'polypeptide(L)'
;MPLGRLLHLAILQLAAGDGPPPVETAAACNPFNAYQYLRVSSACCVSHGSCSSSWDLYEVEVFQRNGGITSKINPPVVSDSGVGKGRTASLAVNNNLQDYWEGDYDVGLSCSCWDESKVGGQWMVLDLGAPLSVNMIRIHQGGWGNEFAVSQVQVECSNSLESFPDPALRFEVSKETTTLECNSTSCEITECRGSSCSFASSCDAAALSSKVVSSAQFGVLAMVLALST
;
A
#
# COMPACT_ATOMS: atom_id res chain seq x y z
N MET A 1 -42.99 70.63 -7.22
CA MET A 1 -41.70 70.15 -6.70
C MET A 1 -41.56 68.68 -7.07
N PRO A 2 -40.39 68.24 -7.57
CA PRO A 2 -40.28 67.16 -8.54
C PRO A 2 -40.09 65.76 -7.95
N LEU A 3 -40.38 64.78 -8.81
CA LEU A 3 -40.08 63.36 -8.72
C LEU A 3 -38.58 63.09 -8.44
N GLY A 4 -38.30 62.14 -7.56
CA GLY A 4 -36.99 61.51 -7.39
C GLY A 4 -37.13 59.99 -7.31
N ARG A 5 -36.85 59.30 -8.43
CA ARG A 5 -36.76 57.85 -8.58
C ARG A 5 -35.73 57.26 -7.62
N LEU A 6 -36.12 56.26 -6.84
CA LEU A 6 -35.19 55.36 -6.13
C LEU A 6 -35.27 53.97 -6.76
N LEU A 7 -34.31 53.74 -7.66
CA LEU A 7 -34.02 52.48 -8.32
C LEU A 7 -33.48 51.50 -7.25
N HIS A 8 -34.30 50.55 -6.79
CA HIS A 8 -33.81 49.45 -5.97
C HIS A 8 -33.28 48.35 -6.88
N LEU A 9 -31.96 48.14 -6.82
CA LEU A 9 -31.25 47.02 -7.41
C LEU A 9 -31.86 45.71 -6.92
N ALA A 10 -32.41 44.91 -7.83
CA ALA A 10 -32.64 43.49 -7.59
C ALA A 10 -31.31 42.75 -7.73
N ILE A 11 -30.74 42.31 -6.61
CA ILE A 11 -29.61 41.38 -6.60
C ILE A 11 -30.22 39.98 -6.78
N LEU A 12 -30.02 39.37 -7.95
CA LEU A 12 -30.22 37.94 -8.14
C LEU A 12 -29.20 37.20 -7.26
N GLN A 13 -29.64 36.64 -6.14
CA GLN A 13 -28.94 35.52 -5.50
C GLN A 13 -29.12 34.31 -6.41
N LEU A 14 -28.10 33.98 -7.21
CA LEU A 14 -27.97 32.63 -7.74
C LEU A 14 -27.74 31.72 -6.53
N ALA A 15 -28.76 30.93 -6.20
CA ALA A 15 -28.60 29.75 -5.37
C ALA A 15 -27.55 28.87 -6.05
N ALA A 16 -26.34 28.82 -5.46
CA ALA A 16 -25.41 27.75 -5.73
C ALA A 16 -26.17 26.46 -5.42
N GLY A 17 -26.40 25.64 -6.45
CA GLY A 17 -27.15 24.40 -6.29
C GLY A 17 -26.52 23.58 -5.17
N ASP A 18 -27.38 23.06 -4.29
CA ASP A 18 -27.07 22.01 -3.32
C ASP A 18 -26.67 20.75 -4.10
N GLY A 19 -25.44 20.76 -4.64
CA GLY A 19 -24.76 19.53 -4.97
C GLY A 19 -24.63 18.71 -3.69
N PRO A 20 -24.72 17.37 -3.78
CA PRO A 20 -24.40 16.53 -2.63
C PRO A 20 -23.05 17.01 -2.06
N PRO A 21 -22.90 17.12 -0.73
CA PRO A 21 -21.63 17.50 -0.13
C PRO A 21 -20.54 16.59 -0.73
N PRO A 22 -19.35 17.13 -1.03
CA PRO A 22 -18.24 16.29 -1.48
C PRO A 22 -18.13 15.15 -0.47
N VAL A 23 -18.25 13.92 -0.96
CA VAL A 23 -17.99 12.74 -0.14
C VAL A 23 -16.56 12.91 0.33
N GLU A 24 -16.37 13.27 1.59
CA GLU A 24 -15.06 13.23 2.22
C GLU A 24 -14.59 11.79 2.08
N THR A 25 -13.71 11.54 1.11
CA THR A 25 -13.00 10.28 1.01
C THR A 25 -12.33 10.08 2.34
N ALA A 26 -12.69 9.02 3.06
CA ALA A 26 -12.07 8.69 4.33
C ALA A 26 -10.55 8.83 4.19
N ALA A 27 -9.92 9.59 5.08
CA ALA A 27 -8.48 9.76 5.06
C ALA A 27 -7.84 8.36 5.16
N ALA A 28 -6.88 8.06 4.28
CA ALA A 28 -6.14 6.81 4.39
C ALA A 28 -5.45 6.73 5.77
N CYS A 29 -5.20 5.50 6.22
CA CYS A 29 -4.44 5.21 7.43
C CYS A 29 -3.22 6.13 7.55
N ASN A 30 -3.18 6.93 8.61
CA ASN A 30 -2.02 7.73 8.96
C ASN A 30 -1.56 7.30 10.35
N PRO A 31 -0.49 6.48 10.47
CA PRO A 31 0.01 5.98 11.75
C PRO A 31 0.31 7.06 12.79
N PHE A 32 0.45 8.33 12.39
CA PHE A 32 0.60 9.46 13.31
C PHE A 32 -0.67 9.71 14.16
N ASN A 33 -1.85 9.32 13.69
CA ASN A 33 -3.15 9.58 14.34
C ASN A 33 -3.45 8.70 15.57
N ALA A 34 -2.42 8.08 16.15
CA ALA A 34 -2.49 7.25 17.35
C ALA A 34 -3.42 6.03 17.20
N TYR A 35 -2.84 4.92 16.75
CA TYR A 35 -3.51 3.63 16.65
C TYR A 35 -2.85 2.61 17.57
N GLN A 36 -3.59 1.57 17.95
CA GLN A 36 -3.02 0.46 18.71
C GLN A 36 -2.42 -0.61 17.79
N TYR A 37 -3.02 -0.83 16.63
CA TYR A 37 -2.62 -1.89 15.71
C TYR A 37 -2.22 -1.31 14.35
N LEU A 38 -1.10 -1.79 13.83
CA LEU A 38 -0.68 -1.56 12.46
C LEU A 38 -0.63 -2.90 11.74
N ARG A 39 -1.36 -3.03 10.62
CA ARG A 39 -1.19 -4.16 9.71
C ARG A 39 -0.26 -3.75 8.58
N VAL A 40 0.85 -4.45 8.43
CA VAL A 40 1.80 -4.26 7.34
C VAL A 40 1.62 -5.42 6.37
N SER A 41 1.43 -5.13 5.09
CA SER A 41 1.09 -6.16 4.11
C SER A 41 1.67 -5.91 2.73
N SER A 42 1.85 -6.98 1.96
CA SER A 42 2.27 -6.90 0.56
C SER A 42 1.17 -6.24 -0.28
N ALA A 43 1.51 -5.21 -1.04
CA ALA A 43 0.59 -4.54 -1.96
C ALA A 43 0.94 -4.75 -3.43
N CYS A 44 2.08 -5.37 -3.71
CA CYS A 44 2.44 -5.83 -5.04
C CYS A 44 3.27 -7.11 -4.92
N CYS A 45 3.63 -7.62 -6.08
CA CYS A 45 4.25 -8.89 -6.31
C CYS A 45 5.76 -8.92 -6.10
N VAL A 46 6.30 -10.13 -6.11
CA VAL A 46 7.74 -10.42 -6.11
C VAL A 46 8.22 -10.80 -7.51
N SER A 47 9.48 -10.48 -7.80
CA SER A 47 10.10 -10.75 -9.10
C SER A 47 10.41 -12.23 -9.37
N HIS A 48 10.43 -13.07 -8.33
CA HIS A 48 10.68 -14.50 -8.48
C HIS A 48 9.58 -15.18 -9.32
N GLY A 49 9.94 -16.19 -10.13
CA GLY A 49 9.07 -16.73 -11.17
C GLY A 49 7.99 -17.74 -10.73
N SER A 50 7.98 -18.18 -9.47
CA SER A 50 7.09 -19.26 -8.99
C SER A 50 5.84 -18.73 -8.30
N CYS A 51 4.66 -19.28 -8.64
CA CYS A 51 3.42 -19.01 -7.91
C CYS A 51 3.38 -19.49 -6.47
N SER A 52 4.39 -20.23 -6.02
CA SER A 52 4.60 -20.55 -4.61
C SER A 52 5.54 -19.55 -3.92
N SER A 53 5.65 -18.33 -4.46
CA SER A 53 6.51 -17.29 -3.90
C SER A 53 5.90 -16.65 -2.66
N SER A 54 6.69 -16.60 -1.60
CA SER A 54 6.48 -15.78 -0.42
C SER A 54 6.96 -14.34 -0.64
N TRP A 55 6.54 -13.45 0.26
CA TRP A 55 7.25 -12.22 0.58
C TRP A 55 8.24 -12.54 1.70
N ASP A 56 9.52 -12.33 1.43
CA ASP A 56 10.57 -12.48 2.45
C ASP A 56 10.90 -11.10 3.01
N LEU A 57 10.38 -10.82 4.20
CA LEU A 57 10.53 -9.53 4.89
C LEU A 57 11.55 -9.63 6.01
N TYR A 58 12.61 -8.82 5.94
CA TYR A 58 13.71 -8.88 6.89
C TYR A 58 13.45 -8.13 8.18
N GLU A 59 12.97 -6.88 8.09
CA GLU A 59 12.68 -6.10 9.31
C GLU A 59 11.66 -4.99 9.02
N VAL A 60 10.74 -4.79 9.97
CA VAL A 60 9.87 -3.62 10.11
C VAL A 60 10.27 -2.91 11.40
N GLU A 61 10.82 -1.72 11.26
CA GLU A 61 11.14 -0.86 12.39
C GLU A 61 10.09 0.22 12.53
N VAL A 62 9.57 0.41 13.74
CA VAL A 62 8.56 1.43 14.03
C VAL A 62 9.17 2.45 14.99
N PHE A 63 8.92 3.73 14.78
CA PHE A 63 9.45 4.79 15.62
C PHE A 63 8.35 5.79 16.01
N GLN A 64 8.43 6.23 17.25
CA GLN A 64 7.60 7.30 17.80
C GLN A 64 8.47 8.55 18.04
N ARG A 65 7.84 9.73 18.08
CA ARG A 65 8.49 10.99 18.45
C ARG A 65 7.81 11.57 19.68
N ASN A 66 8.56 11.62 20.79
CA ASN A 66 8.12 12.26 22.04
C ASN A 66 9.03 13.44 22.35
N GLY A 67 8.45 14.65 22.43
CA GLY A 67 9.20 15.86 22.78
C GLY A 67 10.37 16.18 21.84
N GLY A 68 10.25 15.86 20.55
CA GLY A 68 11.30 16.07 19.55
C GLY A 68 12.35 14.95 19.47
N ILE A 69 12.31 13.96 20.37
CA ILE A 69 13.18 12.79 20.33
C ILE A 69 12.47 11.66 19.59
N THR A 70 13.09 11.16 18.51
CA THR A 70 12.63 9.96 17.80
C THR A 70 13.24 8.71 18.48
N SER A 71 12.42 7.74 18.86
CA SER A 71 12.86 6.47 19.44
C SER A 71 12.23 5.28 18.72
N LYS A 72 13.04 4.23 18.49
CA LYS A 72 12.55 2.95 17.97
C LYS A 72 11.69 2.28 19.05
N ILE A 73 10.57 1.70 18.61
CA ILE A 73 9.76 0.76 19.39
C ILE A 73 9.79 -0.60 18.69
N ASN A 74 9.67 -1.65 19.49
CA ASN A 74 9.70 -3.04 19.02
C ASN A 74 8.34 -3.69 19.31
N PRO A 75 7.30 -3.36 18.52
CA PRO A 75 5.98 -3.92 18.76
C PRO A 75 5.98 -5.42 18.45
N PRO A 76 5.41 -6.28 19.31
CA PRO A 76 5.24 -7.68 18.99
C PRO A 76 4.27 -7.87 17.83
N VAL A 77 4.48 -8.95 17.07
CA VAL A 77 3.46 -9.46 16.14
C VAL A 77 2.41 -10.23 16.93
N VAL A 78 1.13 -9.86 16.75
CA VAL A 78 0.00 -10.51 17.43
C VAL A 78 -0.86 -11.35 16.49
N SER A 79 -0.70 -11.18 15.18
CA SER A 79 -1.37 -11.99 14.16
C SER A 79 -0.64 -11.86 12.83
N ASP A 80 -0.72 -12.88 11.98
CA ASP A 80 -0.15 -12.87 10.62
C ASP A 80 -0.95 -13.76 9.66
N SER A 81 -0.64 -13.68 8.38
CA SER A 81 -1.26 -14.46 7.31
C SER A 81 -0.74 -15.89 7.18
N GLY A 82 0.21 -16.32 8.01
CA GLY A 82 0.89 -17.61 7.89
C GLY A 82 2.40 -17.48 7.66
N VAL A 83 3.06 -18.64 7.71
CA VAL A 83 4.53 -18.74 7.69
C VAL A 83 5.01 -19.83 6.72
N GLY A 84 6.03 -19.52 5.94
CA GLY A 84 6.80 -20.46 5.13
C GLY A 84 8.00 -21.01 5.92
N LYS A 85 8.28 -22.31 5.78
CA LYS A 85 9.48 -23.00 6.31
C LYS A 85 9.86 -22.70 7.78
N GLY A 86 8.89 -22.33 8.62
CA GLY A 86 9.12 -22.01 10.04
C GLY A 86 9.74 -20.63 10.30
N ARG A 87 9.84 -19.75 9.30
CA ARG A 87 10.30 -18.37 9.43
C ARG A 87 9.15 -17.48 9.88
N THR A 88 8.97 -17.30 11.19
CA THR A 88 7.81 -16.62 11.76
C THR A 88 7.84 -15.10 11.58
N ALA A 89 6.67 -14.45 11.58
CA ALA A 89 6.54 -13.00 11.45
C ALA A 89 7.30 -12.22 12.54
N SER A 90 7.48 -12.80 13.73
CA SER A 90 8.30 -12.22 14.81
C SER A 90 9.75 -11.99 14.42
N LEU A 91 10.28 -12.72 13.43
CA LEU A 91 11.64 -12.53 12.92
C LEU A 91 11.82 -11.21 12.17
N ALA A 92 10.73 -10.63 11.66
CA ALA A 92 10.75 -9.34 10.99
C ALA A 92 10.61 -8.14 11.94
N VAL A 93 10.61 -8.36 13.26
CA VAL A 93 10.56 -7.28 14.28
C VAL A 93 11.52 -7.55 15.44
N ASN A 94 12.54 -8.38 15.22
CA ASN A 94 13.46 -8.85 16.25
C ASN A 94 14.74 -7.99 16.38
N ASN A 95 14.89 -6.92 15.58
CA ASN A 95 16.10 -6.10 15.48
C ASN A 95 17.31 -6.81 14.86
N ASN A 96 17.11 -7.88 14.10
CA ASN A 96 18.17 -8.60 13.40
C ASN A 96 17.92 -8.58 11.89
N LEU A 97 18.63 -7.71 11.18
CA LEU A 97 18.55 -7.56 9.72
C LEU A 97 19.05 -8.78 8.91
N GLN A 98 19.40 -9.89 9.57
CA GLN A 98 19.76 -11.16 8.93
C GLN A 98 18.64 -12.21 9.03
N ASP A 99 17.73 -12.03 9.98
CA ASP A 99 16.53 -12.85 10.07
C ASP A 99 15.47 -12.28 9.13
N TYR A 100 14.50 -13.10 8.76
CA TYR A 100 13.38 -12.69 7.93
C TYR A 100 12.16 -13.55 8.23
N TRP A 101 10.98 -12.97 8.01
CA TRP A 101 9.72 -13.67 7.89
C TRP A 101 9.56 -14.16 6.46
N GLU A 102 9.15 -15.41 6.29
CA GLU A 102 8.70 -15.97 5.02
C GLU A 102 7.18 -16.04 5.10
N GLY A 103 6.45 -15.23 4.33
CA GLY A 103 4.99 -15.26 4.34
C GLY A 103 4.39 -16.51 3.70
N ASP A 104 3.06 -16.59 3.68
CA ASP A 104 2.33 -17.75 3.15
C ASP A 104 2.48 -17.90 1.62
N TYR A 105 3.17 -18.95 1.19
CA TYR A 105 3.44 -19.23 -0.22
C TYR A 105 2.19 -19.52 -1.05
N ASP A 106 1.06 -19.89 -0.43
CA ASP A 106 -0.19 -20.19 -1.14
C ASP A 106 -0.89 -18.94 -1.69
N VAL A 107 -0.49 -17.74 -1.24
CA VAL A 107 -1.04 -16.48 -1.74
C VAL A 107 -0.71 -16.27 -3.22
N GLY A 108 0.48 -16.67 -3.66
CA GLY A 108 0.93 -16.53 -5.03
C GLY A 108 1.32 -15.11 -5.42
N LEU A 109 2.37 -14.59 -4.78
CA LEU A 109 2.86 -13.23 -5.01
C LEU A 109 3.75 -13.07 -6.24
N SER A 110 4.06 -14.13 -7.00
CA SER A 110 4.92 -14.01 -8.18
C SER A 110 4.28 -13.25 -9.33
N CYS A 111 5.11 -12.54 -10.10
CA CYS A 111 4.67 -11.91 -11.34
C CYS A 111 3.96 -12.82 -12.35
N SER A 112 4.21 -14.12 -12.32
CA SER A 112 3.59 -15.05 -13.27
C SER A 112 2.11 -15.33 -12.97
N CYS A 113 1.62 -15.01 -11.77
CA CYS A 113 0.23 -15.26 -11.33
C CYS A 113 -0.32 -14.18 -10.39
N TRP A 114 0.31 -13.02 -10.37
CA TRP A 114 -0.18 -11.88 -9.63
C TRP A 114 -1.50 -11.36 -10.21
N ASP A 115 -2.42 -11.02 -9.31
CA ASP A 115 -3.58 -10.20 -9.59
C ASP A 115 -3.93 -9.33 -8.37
N GLU A 116 -4.78 -8.32 -8.55
CA GLU A 116 -5.15 -7.37 -7.48
C GLU A 116 -5.85 -8.03 -6.28
N SER A 117 -6.43 -9.23 -6.41
CA SER A 117 -7.04 -9.94 -5.26
C SER A 117 -6.00 -10.45 -4.26
N LYS A 118 -4.72 -10.46 -4.65
CA LYS A 118 -3.58 -10.87 -3.81
C LYS A 118 -3.05 -9.73 -2.93
N VAL A 119 -3.48 -8.50 -3.18
CA VAL A 119 -3.19 -7.35 -2.31
C VAL A 119 -3.60 -7.67 -0.88
N GLY A 120 -2.71 -7.40 0.06
CA GLY A 120 -2.96 -7.68 1.46
C GLY A 120 -3.08 -9.18 1.78
N GLY A 121 -2.71 -10.07 0.84
CA GLY A 121 -2.77 -11.52 1.04
C GLY A 121 -1.72 -12.03 2.00
N GLN A 122 -0.51 -11.43 2.00
CA GLN A 122 0.50 -11.65 3.02
C GLN A 122 0.62 -10.43 3.93
N TRP A 123 0.45 -10.62 5.23
CA TRP A 123 0.42 -9.55 6.21
C TRP A 123 0.86 -9.99 7.61
N MET A 124 1.24 -9.01 8.43
CA MET A 124 1.41 -9.14 9.88
C MET A 124 0.78 -7.95 10.60
N VAL A 125 0.28 -8.17 11.82
CA VAL A 125 -0.27 -7.13 12.70
C VAL A 125 0.68 -6.90 13.86
N LEU A 126 1.11 -5.67 14.00
CA LEU A 126 1.94 -5.16 15.09
C LEU A 126 1.04 -4.57 16.18
N ASP A 127 1.23 -4.99 17.43
CA ASP A 127 0.57 -4.39 18.59
C ASP A 127 1.47 -3.33 19.23
N LEU A 128 1.03 -2.08 19.20
CA LEU A 128 1.73 -0.94 19.79
C LEU A 128 1.53 -0.87 21.31
N GLY A 129 0.70 -1.74 21.89
CA GLY A 129 0.39 -1.88 23.31
C GLY A 129 -0.66 -0.88 23.83
N ALA A 130 -0.78 0.27 23.16
CA ALA A 130 -1.80 1.29 23.36
C ALA A 130 -1.90 2.15 22.09
N PRO A 131 -2.95 2.98 21.94
CA PRO A 131 -3.00 3.99 20.89
C PRO A 131 -1.76 4.89 20.92
N LEU A 132 -0.93 4.81 19.88
CA LEU A 132 0.38 5.45 19.83
C LEU A 132 0.63 6.11 18.49
N SER A 133 1.09 7.38 18.52
CA SER A 133 1.50 8.10 17.31
C SER A 133 2.83 7.56 16.78
N VAL A 134 2.78 6.95 15.61
CA VAL A 134 3.95 6.47 14.88
C VAL A 134 4.36 7.53 13.86
N ASN A 135 5.61 7.99 13.97
CA ASN A 135 6.17 9.04 13.12
C ASN A 135 6.98 8.48 11.97
N MET A 136 7.47 7.26 12.10
CA MET A 136 8.31 6.67 11.08
C MET A 136 8.16 5.14 11.09
N ILE A 137 8.06 4.58 9.90
CA ILE A 137 8.12 3.13 9.65
C ILE A 137 9.28 2.92 8.68
N ARG A 138 10.18 1.98 8.99
CA ARG A 138 11.26 1.58 8.09
C ARG A 138 11.12 0.11 7.74
N ILE A 139 11.14 -0.19 6.44
CA ILE A 139 11.00 -1.52 5.87
C ILE A 139 12.36 -1.94 5.30
N HIS A 140 12.85 -3.12 5.68
CA HIS A 140 14.06 -3.74 5.15
C HIS A 140 13.71 -5.03 4.42
N GLN A 141 14.19 -5.16 3.17
CA GLN A 141 13.87 -6.31 2.30
C GLN A 141 15.11 -7.14 1.89
N GLY A 142 16.22 -7.06 2.62
CA GLY A 142 17.38 -7.93 2.42
C GLY A 142 18.29 -7.59 1.22
N GLY A 143 17.90 -6.62 0.39
CA GLY A 143 18.70 -6.08 -0.71
C GLY A 143 18.57 -6.85 -2.02
N TRP A 144 19.51 -6.59 -2.94
CA TRP A 144 19.46 -7.10 -4.32
C TRP A 144 19.47 -8.62 -4.48
N GLY A 145 20.03 -9.33 -3.50
CA GLY A 145 20.01 -10.79 -3.46
C GLY A 145 18.64 -11.38 -3.12
N ASN A 146 17.71 -10.58 -2.60
CA ASN A 146 16.37 -11.03 -2.29
C ASN A 146 15.45 -10.91 -3.53
N GLU A 147 15.12 -12.05 -4.12
CA GLU A 147 14.16 -12.15 -5.24
C GLU A 147 12.70 -12.21 -4.79
N PHE A 148 12.47 -12.39 -3.48
CA PHE A 148 11.18 -12.44 -2.79
C PHE A 148 10.80 -11.10 -2.14
N ALA A 149 11.51 -10.02 -2.46
CA ALA A 149 11.13 -8.66 -2.09
C ALA A 149 9.94 -8.18 -2.94
N VAL A 150 9.00 -7.46 -2.33
CA VAL A 150 7.85 -6.84 -3.02
C VAL A 150 8.18 -5.41 -3.43
N SER A 151 7.53 -4.90 -4.48
CA SER A 151 7.71 -3.52 -4.94
C SER A 151 6.77 -2.51 -4.26
N GLN A 152 5.70 -2.97 -3.62
CA GLN A 152 4.78 -2.12 -2.86
C GLN A 152 4.34 -2.81 -1.57
N VAL A 153 4.19 -1.98 -0.54
CA VAL A 153 3.63 -2.35 0.77
C VAL A 153 2.42 -1.47 1.02
N GLN A 154 1.47 -1.96 1.81
CA GLN A 154 0.46 -1.11 2.41
C GLN A 154 0.44 -1.25 3.93
N VAL A 155 0.08 -0.16 4.59
CA VAL A 155 -0.12 -0.09 6.03
C VAL A 155 -1.58 0.24 6.29
N GLU A 156 -2.18 -0.51 7.20
CA GLU A 156 -3.53 -0.27 7.68
C GLU A 156 -3.51 -0.03 9.18
N CYS A 157 -4.41 0.82 9.64
CA CYS A 157 -4.44 1.35 10.98
C CYS A 157 -5.72 0.90 11.68
N SER A 158 -5.64 0.50 12.94
CA SER A 158 -6.84 0.22 13.74
C SER A 158 -6.62 0.33 15.24
N ASN A 159 -7.71 0.54 15.97
CA ASN A 159 -7.78 0.35 17.42
C ASN A 159 -8.47 -0.97 17.80
N SER A 160 -8.76 -1.82 16.83
CA SER A 160 -9.30 -3.17 17.01
C SER A 160 -8.53 -4.16 16.14
N LEU A 161 -8.21 -5.33 16.70
CA LEU A 161 -7.60 -6.42 15.94
C LEU A 161 -8.57 -7.04 14.92
N GLU A 162 -9.88 -6.85 15.10
CA GLU A 162 -10.92 -7.51 14.32
C GLU A 162 -11.24 -6.81 12.99
N SER A 163 -10.89 -5.53 12.86
CA SER A 163 -11.27 -4.72 11.70
C SER A 163 -10.26 -3.62 11.41
N PHE A 164 -9.94 -3.40 10.14
CA PHE A 164 -9.11 -2.29 9.65
C PHE A 164 -9.97 -1.43 8.70
N PRO A 165 -10.74 -0.48 9.24
CA PRO A 165 -11.78 0.24 8.48
C PRO A 165 -11.23 1.37 7.60
N ASP A 166 -10.08 1.94 7.97
CA ASP A 166 -9.49 3.05 7.25
C ASP A 166 -8.87 2.57 5.93
N PRO A 167 -8.99 3.33 4.83
CA PRO A 167 -8.32 2.98 3.58
C PRO A 167 -6.82 2.79 3.79
N ALA A 168 -6.26 1.73 3.22
CA ALA A 168 -4.84 1.41 3.40
C ALA A 168 -3.92 2.51 2.83
N LEU A 169 -2.86 2.85 3.55
CA LEU A 169 -1.76 3.66 3.05
C LEU A 169 -0.81 2.78 2.24
N ARG A 170 -0.93 2.83 0.92
CA ARG A 170 -0.06 2.11 -0.02
C ARG A 170 1.10 2.97 -0.48
N PHE A 171 2.29 2.39 -0.56
CA PHE A 171 3.49 3.08 -1.02
C PHE A 171 4.49 2.10 -1.65
N GLU A 172 5.35 2.63 -2.51
CA GLU A 172 6.41 1.85 -3.17
C GLU A 172 7.59 1.64 -2.21
N VAL A 173 8.22 0.48 -2.31
CA VAL A 173 9.36 0.11 -1.48
C VAL A 173 10.53 -0.39 -2.33
N SER A 174 11.74 -0.06 -1.90
CA SER A 174 12.96 -0.55 -2.51
C SER A 174 13.34 -1.96 -2.03
N LYS A 175 14.30 -2.60 -2.72
CA LYS A 175 14.82 -3.92 -2.31
C LYS A 175 15.68 -3.89 -1.05
N GLU A 176 16.27 -2.75 -0.70
CA GLU A 176 17.10 -2.64 0.51
C GLU A 176 16.30 -2.09 1.69
N THR A 177 16.15 -0.77 1.73
CA THR A 177 15.54 -0.06 2.84
C THR A 177 14.66 1.08 2.33
N THR A 178 13.44 1.15 2.85
CA THR A 178 12.51 2.27 2.63
C THR A 178 12.09 2.87 3.97
N THR A 179 12.19 4.19 4.11
CA THR A 179 11.71 4.91 5.30
C THR A 179 10.51 5.77 4.93
N LEU A 180 9.39 5.54 5.60
CA LEU A 180 8.16 6.33 5.53
C LEU A 180 8.07 7.19 6.79
N GLU A 181 7.98 8.51 6.66
CA GLU A 181 7.74 9.44 7.77
C GLU A 181 6.34 10.02 7.71
N CYS A 182 5.64 10.01 8.84
CA CYS A 182 4.29 10.50 9.00
C CYS A 182 4.23 11.67 9.99
N ASN A 183 3.39 12.64 9.66
CA ASN A 183 3.01 13.76 10.51
C ASN A 183 1.47 13.86 10.58
N SER A 184 0.94 14.90 11.23
CA SER A 184 -0.51 15.08 11.41
C SER A 184 -1.30 15.23 10.11
N THR A 185 -0.63 15.47 8.99
CA THR A 185 -1.25 15.81 7.71
C THR A 185 -0.99 14.73 6.65
N SER A 186 0.25 14.24 6.55
CA SER A 186 0.66 13.32 5.48
C SER A 186 1.70 12.31 5.95
N CYS A 187 1.86 11.27 5.14
CA CYS A 187 2.99 10.35 5.20
C CYS A 187 3.77 10.44 3.88
N GLU A 188 5.09 10.51 3.95
CA GLU A 188 5.97 10.68 2.80
C GLU A 188 7.18 9.75 2.92
N ILE A 189 7.63 9.21 1.79
CA ILE A 189 8.87 8.43 1.76
C ILE A 189 10.05 9.39 1.84
N THR A 190 10.86 9.29 2.89
CA THR A 190 12.04 10.15 3.10
C THR A 190 13.35 9.46 2.73
N GLU A 191 13.35 8.14 2.57
CA GLU A 191 14.53 7.36 2.18
C GLU A 191 14.15 6.14 1.34
N CYS A 192 14.90 5.92 0.26
CA CYS A 192 14.91 4.67 -0.51
C CYS A 192 16.34 4.33 -0.95
N ARG A 193 16.84 3.19 -0.49
CA ARG A 193 18.17 2.67 -0.88
C ARG A 193 18.05 1.49 -1.85
N GLY A 194 19.04 1.31 -2.74
CA GLY A 194 19.07 0.18 -3.65
C GLY A 194 18.36 0.37 -5.01
N SER A 195 18.48 1.57 -5.61
CA SER A 195 18.16 1.99 -7.01
C SER A 195 16.86 2.75 -7.32
N SER A 196 15.81 2.63 -6.53
CA SER A 196 14.60 3.49 -6.57
C SER A 196 13.59 2.94 -5.55
N CYS A 197 12.64 3.76 -5.07
CA CYS A 197 11.49 3.25 -4.31
C CYS A 197 10.60 2.34 -5.18
N SER A 198 10.64 2.55 -6.49
CA SER A 198 9.95 1.74 -7.48
C SER A 198 10.97 0.93 -8.25
N PHE A 199 11.28 -0.30 -7.81
CA PHE A 199 11.95 -1.23 -8.72
C PHE A 199 10.86 -1.78 -9.65
N ALA A 200 10.68 -1.09 -10.77
CA ALA A 200 9.61 -1.26 -11.74
C ALA A 200 9.70 -2.59 -12.51
N SER A 201 9.52 -3.70 -11.81
CA SER A 201 8.90 -4.89 -12.38
C SER A 201 7.51 -4.99 -11.78
N SER A 202 6.66 -3.98 -12.01
CA SER A 202 5.24 -4.14 -11.72
C SER A 202 4.77 -5.33 -12.54
N CYS A 203 4.08 -6.26 -11.89
CA CYS A 203 3.41 -7.37 -12.55
C CYS A 203 2.47 -6.93 -13.65
N ASP A 204 2.12 -5.64 -13.68
CA ASP A 204 1.36 -4.99 -14.73
C ASP A 204 1.95 -5.19 -16.13
N ALA A 205 3.28 -5.29 -16.29
CA ALA A 205 3.86 -5.61 -17.59
C ALA A 205 3.49 -7.02 -18.08
N ALA A 206 3.36 -7.99 -17.17
CA ALA A 206 2.91 -9.36 -17.48
C ALA A 206 1.38 -9.45 -17.63
N ALA A 207 0.62 -8.72 -16.80
CA ALA A 207 -0.84 -8.65 -16.87
C ALA A 207 -1.36 -7.91 -18.10
N LEU A 208 -0.61 -6.91 -18.61
CA LEU A 208 -0.92 -6.24 -19.87
C LEU A 208 -0.62 -7.14 -21.08
N SER A 209 0.42 -7.98 -21.03
CA SER A 209 0.72 -8.94 -22.09
C SER A 209 -0.39 -10.00 -22.23
N SER A 210 -0.92 -10.54 -21.14
CA SER A 210 -2.01 -11.54 -21.20
C SER A 210 -3.35 -10.96 -21.66
N LYS A 211 -3.66 -9.70 -21.32
CA LYS A 211 -4.88 -9.00 -21.77
C LYS A 211 -4.81 -8.53 -23.23
N VAL A 212 -3.62 -8.23 -23.76
CA VAL A 212 -3.44 -7.87 -25.18
C VAL A 212 -3.53 -9.09 -26.09
N VAL A 213 -3.14 -10.29 -25.62
CA VAL A 213 -3.33 -11.53 -26.40
C VAL A 213 -4.81 -11.96 -26.43
N SER A 214 -5.59 -11.69 -25.38
CA SER A 214 -7.03 -12.00 -25.35
C SER A 214 -7.89 -11.10 -26.24
N SER A 215 -7.47 -9.87 -26.53
CA SER A 215 -8.18 -8.96 -27.44
C SER A 215 -7.76 -9.11 -28.90
N ALA A 216 -6.58 -9.68 -29.17
CA ALA A 216 -6.14 -10.03 -30.53
C ALA A 216 -6.84 -11.27 -31.12
N GLN A 217 -7.44 -12.15 -30.30
CA GLN A 217 -8.15 -13.34 -30.80
C GLN A 217 -9.61 -13.11 -31.22
N PHE A 218 -10.20 -11.95 -30.91
CA PHE A 218 -11.55 -11.59 -31.38
C PHE A 218 -11.55 -10.60 -32.55
N GLY A 219 -10.38 -10.18 -33.03
CA GLY A 219 -10.22 -9.17 -34.09
C GLY A 219 -9.84 -9.71 -35.48
N VAL A 220 -9.74 -11.03 -35.67
CA VAL A 220 -9.39 -11.64 -36.97
C VAL A 220 -10.45 -12.65 -37.39
N LEU A 221 -11.70 -12.20 -37.53
CA LEU A 221 -12.74 -12.97 -38.23
C LEU A 221 -13.78 -12.05 -38.89
N ALA A 222 -13.33 -11.07 -39.69
CA ALA A 222 -14.24 -10.29 -40.53
C ALA A 222 -13.54 -9.60 -41.71
N MET A 223 -12.86 -10.34 -42.60
CA MET A 223 -12.66 -9.87 -43.99
C MET A 223 -12.20 -10.99 -44.93
N VAL A 224 -13.07 -11.97 -45.17
CA VAL A 224 -13.00 -12.80 -46.39
C VAL A 224 -14.43 -12.92 -46.90
N LEU A 225 -14.80 -12.12 -47.91
CA LEU A 225 -15.78 -12.41 -48.98
C LEU A 225 -16.29 -11.11 -49.63
N ALA A 226 -15.63 -10.72 -50.73
CA ALA A 226 -16.18 -10.00 -51.88
C ALA A 226 -15.01 -9.66 -52.81
N LEU A 227 -14.98 -9.91 -54.12
CA LEU A 227 -15.88 -10.55 -55.07
C LEU A 227 -15.00 -10.73 -56.32
N SER A 228 -14.89 -11.95 -56.84
CA SER A 228 -14.35 -12.22 -58.18
C SER A 228 -15.51 -12.60 -59.08
N THR A 229 -15.93 -11.69 -59.95
CA THR A 229 -16.58 -11.94 -61.24
C THR A 229 -16.35 -10.75 -62.14
#